data_AF-A0A1L7GKM9-F1
#
_entry.id   AF-A0A1L7GKM9-F1
#
_cell.length_a   1.000
_cell.length_b   1.000
_cell.length_c   1.000
_cell.angle_alpha   90.00
_cell.angle_beta   90.00
_cell.angle_gamma   90.00
#
_symmetry.space_group_name_H-M   'P 1'
#
loop_
_entity.id
_entity.type
_entity.pdbx_description
1 polymer ?
#
loop_
_entity_poly.entity_id
_entity_poly.type
_entity_poly.pdbx_seq_one_letter_code
_entity_poly.pdbx_strand_id
1 'polypeptide(L)'
;MTSAVSRFADLYAAVGQHYARQVQFLDGGRFEEYADTFTEDGEFQHTPGVPPARTPAGIVAELHSFHERFADDPVQRRHWFNMIDLSPREDGDFDAVFYALVLTVRPGVKEPQVGPSCLVRDVLEITDGSVRNRSRRVEHDQHVQHAQPAAR
;
A
#
# COMPACT_ATOMS: atom_id res chain seq x y z
N MET A 1 -18.44 -28.86 -2.43
CA MET A 1 -18.49 -27.92 -3.57
C MET A 1 -18.52 -26.50 -2.99
N THR A 2 -17.37 -25.85 -2.93
CA THR A 2 -17.25 -24.46 -2.46
C THR A 2 -17.76 -23.55 -3.59
N SER A 3 -18.71 -22.65 -3.31
CA SER A 3 -19.28 -21.77 -4.33
C SER A 3 -18.26 -20.69 -4.75
N ALA A 4 -18.42 -20.14 -5.96
CA ALA A 4 -17.57 -19.05 -6.44
C ALA A 4 -17.58 -17.81 -5.52
N VAL A 5 -18.72 -17.54 -4.86
CA VAL A 5 -18.87 -16.44 -3.88
C VAL A 5 -18.06 -16.70 -2.62
N SER A 6 -18.04 -17.95 -2.11
CA SER A 6 -17.18 -18.32 -0.98
C SER A 6 -15.71 -18.15 -1.34
N ARG A 7 -15.31 -18.54 -2.55
CA ARG A 7 -13.93 -18.40 -3.04
C ARG A 7 -13.50 -16.92 -3.13
N PHE A 8 -14.37 -16.03 -3.60
CA PHE A 8 -14.06 -14.59 -3.64
C PHE A 8 -13.99 -13.97 -2.23
N ALA A 9 -14.89 -14.34 -1.33
CA ALA A 9 -14.87 -13.84 0.05
C ALA A 9 -13.57 -14.26 0.78
N ASP A 10 -13.13 -15.49 0.61
CA ASP A 10 -11.88 -15.99 1.20
C ASP A 10 -10.65 -15.24 0.67
N LEU A 11 -10.61 -14.98 -0.65
CA LEU A 11 -9.57 -14.16 -1.28
C LEU A 11 -9.57 -12.73 -0.75
N TYR A 12 -10.74 -12.10 -0.71
CA TYR A 12 -10.89 -10.72 -0.23
C TYR A 12 -10.48 -10.60 1.25
N ALA A 13 -10.83 -11.58 2.08
CA ALA A 13 -10.42 -11.65 3.47
C ALA A 13 -8.89 -11.83 3.61
N ALA A 14 -8.27 -12.68 2.80
CA ALA A 14 -6.82 -12.87 2.78
C ALA A 14 -6.07 -11.58 2.41
N VAL A 15 -6.53 -10.87 1.38
CA VAL A 15 -5.98 -9.56 0.96
C VAL A 15 -6.18 -8.50 2.04
N GLY A 16 -7.36 -8.42 2.65
CA GLY A 16 -7.62 -7.48 3.75
C GLY A 16 -6.71 -7.73 4.96
N GLN A 17 -6.51 -9.00 5.33
CA GLN A 17 -5.61 -9.38 6.42
C GLN A 17 -4.14 -9.11 6.08
N HIS A 18 -3.74 -9.33 4.83
CA HIS A 18 -2.41 -9.00 4.33
C HIS A 18 -2.12 -7.50 4.47
N TYR A 19 -2.99 -6.65 3.91
CA TYR A 19 -2.81 -5.20 4.01
C TYR A 19 -2.83 -4.72 5.45
N ALA A 20 -3.72 -5.23 6.30
CA ALA A 20 -3.77 -4.86 7.71
C ALA A 20 -2.43 -5.11 8.42
N ARG A 21 -1.83 -6.29 8.25
CA ARG A 21 -0.52 -6.62 8.85
C ARG A 21 0.59 -5.77 8.24
N GLN A 22 0.60 -5.67 6.91
CA GLN A 22 1.63 -4.95 6.18
C GLN A 22 1.69 -3.48 6.63
N VAL A 23 0.57 -2.76 6.70
CA VAL A 23 0.61 -1.36 7.13
C VAL A 23 0.86 -1.20 8.62
N GLN A 24 0.53 -2.17 9.46
CA GLN A 24 0.93 -2.16 10.88
C GLN A 24 2.44 -2.27 11.05
N PHE A 25 3.13 -3.04 10.19
CA PHE A 25 4.59 -3.06 10.17
C PHE A 25 5.15 -1.70 9.75
N LEU A 26 4.64 -1.12 8.66
CA LEU A 26 5.08 0.19 8.18
C LEU A 26 4.86 1.31 9.22
N ASP A 27 3.65 1.39 9.78
CA ASP A 27 3.27 2.38 10.79
C ASP A 27 4.03 2.22 12.11
N GLY A 28 4.58 1.04 12.36
CA GLY A 28 5.39 0.69 13.52
C GLY A 28 6.90 0.79 13.28
N GLY A 29 7.36 1.18 12.09
CA GLY A 29 8.78 1.26 11.75
C GLY A 29 9.48 -0.11 11.57
N ARG A 30 8.70 -1.18 11.38
CA ARG A 30 9.17 -2.56 11.16
C ARG A 30 9.39 -2.80 9.67
N PHE A 31 10.43 -2.19 9.11
CA PHE A 31 10.59 -2.08 7.65
C PHE A 31 11.01 -3.39 7.00
N GLU A 32 11.77 -4.23 7.69
CA GLU A 32 12.13 -5.57 7.24
C GLU A 32 10.87 -6.43 7.09
N GLU A 33 10.01 -6.47 8.12
CA GLU A 33 8.77 -7.24 8.05
C GLU A 33 7.77 -6.66 7.04
N TYR A 34 7.78 -5.34 6.82
CA TYR A 34 7.05 -4.75 5.71
C TYR A 34 7.59 -5.23 4.36
N ALA A 35 8.91 -5.21 4.17
CA ALA A 35 9.55 -5.61 2.91
C ALA A 35 9.37 -7.11 2.62
N ASP A 36 9.35 -7.97 3.64
CA ASP A 36 9.10 -9.41 3.53
C ASP A 36 7.69 -9.76 3.03
N THR A 37 6.78 -8.80 3.00
CA THR A 37 5.45 -8.97 2.40
C THR A 37 5.45 -8.86 0.87
N PHE A 38 6.56 -8.45 0.26
CA PHE A 38 6.74 -8.39 -1.19
C PHE A 38 7.32 -9.71 -1.72
N THR A 39 7.22 -9.91 -3.03
CA THR A 39 7.95 -10.99 -3.73
C THR A 39 9.46 -10.69 -3.73
N GLU A 40 10.28 -11.68 -4.05
CA GLU A 40 11.76 -11.54 -4.08
C GLU A 40 12.22 -10.43 -5.04
N ASP A 41 11.52 -10.28 -6.15
CA ASP A 41 11.70 -9.26 -7.18
C ASP A 41 10.77 -8.04 -7.02
N GLY A 42 10.08 -7.93 -5.88
CA GLY A 42 8.98 -6.99 -5.69
C GLY A 42 9.38 -5.53 -5.82
N GLU A 43 8.44 -4.71 -6.28
CA GLU A 43 8.63 -3.27 -6.51
C GLU A 43 7.75 -2.39 -5.62
N PHE A 44 8.33 -1.33 -5.06
CA PHE A 44 7.60 -0.35 -4.26
C PHE A 44 7.88 1.09 -4.74
N GLN A 45 6.86 1.71 -5.34
CA GLN A 45 6.89 3.11 -5.76
C GLN A 45 5.92 3.93 -4.91
N HIS A 46 6.43 4.61 -3.89
CA HIS A 46 5.62 5.45 -3.00
C HIS A 46 5.84 6.95 -3.13
N THR A 47 6.97 7.36 -3.73
CA THR A 47 7.25 8.78 -3.97
C THR A 47 7.09 9.11 -5.46
N PRO A 48 6.14 10.01 -5.82
CA PRO A 48 5.94 10.43 -7.21
C PRO A 48 7.22 10.98 -7.85
N GLY A 49 7.51 10.55 -9.08
CA GLY A 49 8.70 10.99 -9.83
C GLY A 49 10.01 10.32 -9.42
N VAL A 50 10.01 9.45 -8.41
CA VAL A 50 11.17 8.64 -8.00
C VAL A 50 11.02 7.22 -8.58
N PRO A 51 12.12 6.61 -9.08
CA PRO A 51 12.11 5.20 -9.49
C PRO A 51 11.65 4.27 -8.34
N PRO A 52 11.00 3.14 -8.65
CA PRO A 52 10.61 2.18 -7.62
C PRO A 52 11.84 1.61 -6.90
N ALA A 53 11.72 1.44 -5.58
CA ALA A 53 12.59 0.53 -4.85
C ALA A 53 12.30 -0.91 -5.31
N ARG A 54 13.34 -1.72 -5.44
CA ARG A 54 13.27 -3.09 -5.97
C ARG A 54 13.87 -4.06 -4.97
N THR A 55 13.28 -5.25 -4.86
CA THR A 55 13.63 -6.30 -3.89
C THR A 55 13.36 -5.90 -2.44
N PRO A 56 13.20 -6.86 -1.51
CA PRO A 56 13.03 -6.55 -0.10
C PRO A 56 14.16 -5.66 0.48
N ALA A 57 15.42 -5.94 0.13
CA ALA A 57 16.55 -5.15 0.60
C ALA A 57 16.53 -3.69 0.11
N GLY A 58 16.15 -3.48 -1.16
CA GLY A 58 16.00 -2.12 -1.70
C GLY A 58 14.83 -1.37 -1.06
N ILE A 59 13.73 -2.06 -0.76
CA ILE A 59 12.57 -1.50 -0.06
C ILE A 59 12.95 -1.06 1.36
N VAL A 60 13.68 -1.88 2.11
CA VAL A 60 14.18 -1.52 3.45
C VAL A 60 15.06 -0.27 3.40
N ALA A 61 16.04 -0.23 2.49
CA ALA A 61 16.94 0.91 2.34
C ALA A 61 16.19 2.20 2.01
N GLU A 62 15.23 2.14 1.10
CA GLU A 62 14.37 3.26 0.75
C GLU A 62 13.52 3.73 1.94
N LEU A 63 12.92 2.82 2.69
CA LEU A 63 12.11 3.17 3.87
C LEU A 63 12.93 3.84 4.97
N HIS A 64 14.15 3.36 5.24
CA HIS A 64 15.04 4.04 6.19
C HIS A 64 15.38 5.45 5.71
N SER A 65 15.88 5.59 4.48
CA SER A 65 16.21 6.88 3.86
C SER A 65 15.02 7.86 3.91
N PHE A 66 13.83 7.39 3.56
CA PHE A 66 12.60 8.18 3.60
C PHE A 66 12.26 8.69 5.00
N HIS A 67 12.58 7.92 6.05
CA HIS A 67 12.24 8.24 7.43
C HIS A 67 13.30 9.07 8.16
N GLU A 68 14.53 9.19 7.64
CA GLU A 68 15.60 10.02 8.23
C GLU A 68 15.15 11.47 8.44
N ARG A 69 14.41 12.05 7.49
CA ARG A 69 13.87 13.42 7.59
C ARG A 69 12.85 13.63 8.73
N PHE A 70 12.37 12.55 9.33
CA PHE A 70 11.43 12.56 10.45
C PHE A 70 12.07 12.08 11.76
N ALA A 71 13.40 11.92 11.82
CA ALA A 71 14.09 11.40 13.01
C ALA A 71 13.78 12.22 14.29
N ASP A 72 13.67 13.54 14.14
CA ASP A 72 13.36 14.47 15.25
C ASP A 72 11.85 14.79 15.36
N ASP A 73 11.01 14.09 14.59
CA ASP A 73 9.57 14.29 14.52
C ASP A 73 8.82 13.03 15.00
N PRO A 74 8.39 12.96 16.29
CA PRO A 74 7.73 11.80 16.86
C PRO A 74 6.25 11.68 16.42
N VAL A 75 6.00 11.65 15.12
CA VAL A 75 4.66 11.56 14.54
C VAL A 75 4.24 10.10 14.33
N GLN A 76 3.09 9.72 14.91
CA GLN A 76 2.46 8.44 14.62
C GLN A 76 1.67 8.52 13.31
N ARG A 77 1.94 7.59 12.40
CA ARG A 77 1.18 7.42 11.15
C ARG A 77 0.18 6.27 11.26
N ARG A 78 -0.94 6.39 10.57
CA ARG A 78 -1.92 5.30 10.35
C ARG A 78 -2.34 5.29 8.89
N HIS A 79 -2.04 4.21 8.20
CA HIS A 79 -2.57 3.99 6.85
C HIS A 79 -4.00 3.43 6.95
N TRP A 80 -4.92 4.09 6.25
CA TRP A 80 -6.31 3.67 6.13
C TRP A 80 -6.61 3.32 4.69
N PHE A 81 -6.73 2.02 4.40
CA PHE A 81 -7.08 1.51 3.08
C PHE A 81 -8.58 1.18 3.04
N ASN A 82 -9.27 1.60 1.98
CA ASN A 82 -10.67 1.25 1.75
C ASN A 82 -11.00 1.27 0.25
N MET A 83 -12.23 0.85 -0.09
CA MET A 83 -12.73 0.79 -1.47
C MET A 83 -11.87 -0.12 -2.36
N ILE A 84 -11.47 -1.26 -1.80
CA ILE A 84 -10.61 -2.23 -2.49
C ILE A 84 -11.40 -2.92 -3.60
N ASP A 85 -10.98 -2.67 -4.83
CA ASP A 85 -11.38 -3.39 -6.03
C ASP A 85 -10.30 -4.43 -6.36
N LEU A 86 -10.70 -5.69 -6.47
CA LEU A 86 -9.80 -6.83 -6.68
C LEU A 86 -10.24 -7.58 -7.94
N SER A 87 -9.36 -7.70 -8.91
CA SER A 87 -9.64 -8.37 -10.19
C SER A 87 -8.52 -9.33 -10.59
N PRO A 88 -8.84 -10.48 -11.20
CA PRO A 88 -7.83 -11.41 -11.68
C PRO A 88 -7.13 -10.86 -12.93
N ARG A 89 -5.85 -11.22 -13.09
CA ARG A 89 -5.03 -10.92 -14.27
C ARG A 89 -4.84 -12.16 -15.13
N GLU A 90 -4.45 -11.94 -16.39
CA GLU A 90 -4.19 -13.03 -17.34
C GLU A 90 -2.99 -13.92 -16.92
N ASP A 91 -2.03 -13.35 -16.19
CA ASP A 91 -0.83 -14.04 -15.66
C ASP A 91 -1.10 -14.87 -14.40
N GLY A 92 -2.34 -14.87 -13.88
CA GLY A 92 -2.74 -15.61 -12.69
C GLY A 92 -2.64 -14.81 -11.39
N ASP A 93 -2.02 -13.62 -11.44
CA ASP A 93 -1.98 -12.67 -10.33
C ASP A 93 -3.30 -11.89 -10.19
N PHE A 94 -3.35 -10.97 -9.25
CA PHE A 94 -4.49 -10.09 -9.03
C PHE A 94 -4.07 -8.62 -9.07
N ASP A 95 -4.87 -7.81 -9.74
CA ASP A 95 -4.83 -6.36 -9.61
C ASP A 95 -5.67 -5.95 -8.39
N ALA A 96 -5.12 -5.09 -7.54
CA ALA A 96 -5.85 -4.45 -6.47
C ALA A 96 -5.75 -2.92 -6.60
N VAL A 97 -6.90 -2.26 -6.69
CA VAL A 97 -6.99 -0.80 -6.76
C VAL A 97 -7.80 -0.31 -5.56
N PHE A 98 -7.23 0.62 -4.79
CA PHE A 98 -7.87 1.08 -3.56
C PHE A 98 -7.44 2.50 -3.20
N TYR A 99 -8.20 3.10 -2.28
CA TYR A 99 -7.89 4.42 -1.74
C TYR A 99 -7.10 4.28 -0.45
N ALA A 100 -6.08 5.11 -0.29
CA ALA A 100 -5.28 5.21 0.91
C ALA A 100 -5.35 6.63 1.48
N LEU A 101 -5.66 6.73 2.77
CA LEU A 101 -5.46 7.95 3.55
C LEU A 101 -4.37 7.69 4.58
N VAL A 102 -3.46 8.63 4.76
CA VAL A 102 -2.48 8.58 5.85
C VAL A 102 -2.90 9.57 6.92
N LEU A 103 -3.29 9.06 8.09
CA LEU A 103 -3.58 9.91 9.25
C LEU A 103 -2.30 10.10 10.08
N THR A 104 -2.11 11.29 10.62
CA THR A 104 -0.96 11.62 11.47
C THR A 104 -1.41 12.18 12.81
N VAL A 105 -0.73 11.78 13.88
CA VAL A 105 -0.97 12.28 15.25
C VAL A 105 0.39 12.56 15.90
N ARG A 106 0.54 13.76 16.47
CA ARG A 106 1.73 14.16 17.24
C ARG A 106 1.47 14.06 18.75
N PRO A 107 2.50 13.94 19.59
CA PRO A 107 2.33 13.87 21.04
C PRO A 107 1.57 15.08 21.58
N GLY A 108 0.61 14.84 22.47
CA GLY A 108 -0.22 15.89 23.07
C GLY A 108 -1.32 16.47 22.18
N VAL A 109 -1.42 16.05 20.91
CA VAL A 109 -2.48 16.47 19.99
C VAL A 109 -3.56 15.39 19.97
N LYS A 110 -4.81 15.77 20.27
CA LYS A 110 -5.95 14.83 20.30
C LYS A 110 -6.46 14.52 18.89
N GLU A 111 -6.61 15.54 18.06
CA GLU A 111 -7.19 15.43 16.73
C GLU A 111 -6.15 14.97 15.70
N PRO A 112 -6.43 13.93 14.90
CA PRO A 112 -5.54 13.54 13.81
C PRO A 112 -5.58 14.55 12.66
N GLN A 113 -4.46 14.68 11.96
CA GLN A 113 -4.40 15.38 10.69
C GLN A 113 -4.47 14.38 9.54
N VAL A 114 -5.29 14.68 8.53
CA VAL A 114 -5.29 13.92 7.28
C VAL A 114 -4.08 14.37 6.46
N GLY A 115 -3.15 13.46 6.25
CA GLY A 115 -2.00 13.61 5.37
C GLY A 115 -2.34 13.30 3.92
N PRO A 116 -1.44 12.63 3.17
CA PRO A 116 -1.71 12.26 1.79
C PRO A 116 -3.00 11.44 1.62
N SER A 117 -3.77 11.82 0.60
CA SER A 117 -4.79 10.99 -0.04
C SER A 117 -4.20 10.43 -1.32
N CYS A 118 -4.36 9.13 -1.54
CA CYS A 118 -3.73 8.43 -2.63
C CYS A 118 -4.66 7.41 -3.29
N LEU A 119 -4.47 7.23 -4.59
CA LEU A 119 -4.87 6.03 -5.31
C LEU A 119 -3.69 5.05 -5.32
N VAL A 120 -3.94 3.82 -4.87
CA VAL A 120 -2.94 2.75 -4.85
C VAL A 120 -3.31 1.68 -5.87
N ARG A 121 -2.30 1.20 -6.60
CA ARG A 121 -2.39 0.08 -7.53
C ARG A 121 -1.34 -0.94 -7.16
N ASP A 122 -1.79 -2.11 -6.76
CA ASP A 122 -0.94 -3.24 -6.42
C ASP A 122 -1.15 -4.36 -7.44
N VAL A 123 -0.08 -5.13 -7.66
CA VAL A 123 -0.17 -6.47 -8.23
C VAL A 123 0.16 -7.48 -7.14
N LEU A 124 -0.72 -8.45 -6.93
CA LEU A 124 -0.63 -9.43 -5.85
C LEU A 124 -0.48 -10.84 -6.40
N GLU A 125 0.52 -11.56 -5.91
CA GLU A 125 0.55 -13.02 -5.98
C GLU A 125 -0.30 -13.59 -4.85
N ILE A 126 -1.31 -14.40 -5.17
CA ILE A 126 -2.18 -15.04 -4.20
C ILE A 126 -2.14 -16.56 -4.40
N THR A 127 -1.45 -17.26 -3.49
CA THR A 127 -1.30 -18.72 -3.53
C THR A 127 -1.74 -19.32 -2.19
N ASP A 128 -2.73 -20.22 -2.21
CA ASP A 128 -3.23 -20.93 -1.03
C ASP A 128 -3.56 -20.02 0.18
N GLY A 129 -4.07 -18.82 -0.08
CA GLY A 129 -4.40 -17.82 0.94
C GLY A 129 -3.22 -17.00 1.47
N SER A 130 -1.99 -17.31 1.03
CA SER A 130 -0.84 -16.43 1.18
C SER A 130 -0.88 -15.34 0.11
N VAL A 131 -0.68 -14.09 0.53
CA VAL A 131 -0.67 -12.92 -0.34
C VAL A 131 0.71 -12.29 -0.29
N ARG A 132 1.27 -11.94 -1.45
CA ARG A 132 2.49 -11.13 -1.55
C ARG A 132 2.32 -10.02 -2.57
N ASN A 133 2.94 -8.87 -2.31
CA ASN A 133 2.99 -7.78 -3.27
C ASN A 133 4.10 -8.05 -4.30
N ARG A 134 3.72 -8.29 -5.56
CA ARG A 134 4.66 -8.22 -6.69
C ARG A 134 5.02 -6.77 -6.98
N SER A 135 4.04 -5.87 -6.91
CA SER A 135 4.31 -4.45 -6.99
C SER A 135 3.30 -3.63 -6.20
N ARG A 136 3.72 -2.42 -5.82
CA ARG A 136 2.86 -1.35 -5.30
C ARG A 136 3.24 -0.02 -5.92
N ARG A 137 2.24 0.69 -6.44
CA ARG A 137 2.37 2.04 -6.94
C ARG A 137 1.37 2.96 -6.24
N VAL A 138 1.89 4.00 -5.59
CA VAL A 138 1.11 5.00 -4.86
C VAL A 138 1.13 6.31 -5.63
N GLU A 139 -0.05 6.80 -6.01
CA GLU A 139 -0.23 8.11 -6.64
C GLU A 139 -0.92 9.04 -5.66
N HIS A 140 -0.29 10.17 -5.32
CA HIS A 140 -0.92 11.14 -4.43
C HIS A 140 -1.89 12.02 -5.23
N ASP A 141 -3.10 12.18 -4.73
CA ASP A 141 -4.18 12.90 -5.42
C ASP A 141 -3.81 14.37 -5.68
N GLN A 142 -2.98 14.97 -4.83
CA GLN A 142 -2.49 16.35 -5.01
C GLN A 142 -1.63 16.56 -6.27
N HIS A 143 -1.14 15.48 -6.89
CA HIS A 143 -0.34 15.54 -8.13
C HIS A 143 -1.13 15.08 -9.36
N VAL A 144 -2.37 14.62 -9.18
CA VAL A 144 -3.24 14.21 -10.29
C VAL A 144 -3.70 15.47 -11.03
N GLN A 145 -3.27 15.59 -12.29
CA GLN A 145 -3.81 16.58 -13.20
C GLN A 145 -5.05 15.99 -13.87
N HIS A 146 -6.24 16.42 -13.47
CA HIS A 146 -7.43 16.13 -14.27
C HIS A 146 -7.40 17.01 -15.52
N ALA A 147 -7.51 16.39 -16.70
CA ALA A 147 -7.90 17.14 -17.88
C ALA A 147 -9.27 17.78 -17.59
N GLN A 148 -9.36 19.10 -17.67
CA GLN A 148 -10.67 19.75 -17.62
C GLN A 148 -11.50 19.19 -18.79
N PRO A 149 -12.75 18.75 -18.56
CA PRO A 149 -13.61 18.42 -19.68
C PRO A 149 -13.72 19.66 -20.56
N ALA A 150 -13.56 19.49 -21.88
CA ALA A 150 -13.80 20.57 -22.83
C ALA A 150 -15.17 21.16 -22.52
N ALA A 151 -15.23 22.49 -22.35
CA ALA A 151 -16.49 23.20 -22.18
C ALA A 151 -17.44 22.79 -23.32
N ARG A 152 -18.64 22.32 -22.96
CA ARG A 152 -19.70 22.01 -23.91
C ARG A 152 -20.22 23.28 -24.56
#